data_AF-J9FN33-F1
#
_entry.id   AF-J9FN33-F1
#
_cell.length_a   1.000
_cell.length_b   1.000
_cell.length_c   1.000
_cell.angle_alpha   90.00
_cell.angle_beta   90.00
_cell.angle_gamma   90.00
#
_symmetry.space_group_name_H-M   'P 1'
#
loop_
_entity.id
_entity.type
_entity.pdbx_description
1 polymer ?
#
loop_
_entity_poly.entity_id
_entity_poly.type
_entity_poly.pdbx_seq_one_letter_code
_entity_poly.pdbx_strand_id
1 'polypeptide(L)' 'MDICLLLEKNQLTLKIVNDGKSFQVTPLAGSGIGLATIQERVKSINGHLSLYCQDNSQYLELKVKAL' A
#
# COMPACT_ATOMS: atom_id res chain seq x y z
N MET A 1 12.42 -5.24 -6.52
CA MET A 1 11.04 -5.26 -5.98
C MET A 1 11.03 -6.19 -4.79
N ASP A 2 10.65 -5.67 -3.63
CA ASP A 2 10.59 -6.42 -2.38
C ASP A 2 9.16 -6.47 -1.86
N ILE A 3 8.78 -7.60 -1.29
CA ILE A 3 7.48 -7.80 -0.65
C ILE A 3 7.75 -8.33 0.76
N CYS A 4 7.34 -7.56 1.76
CA CYS A 4 7.50 -7.90 3.16
C CYS A 4 6.13 -8.00 3.84
N LEU A 5 5.91 -9.08 4.58
CA LEU A 5 4.76 -9.23 5.46
C LEU A 5 5.26 -9.23 6.90
N LEU A 6 4.88 -8.22 7.66
CA LEU A 6 5.31 -8.02 9.04
C LEU A 6 4.11 -8.11 9.97
N LEU A 7 4.24 -8.88 11.04
CA LEU A 7 3.29 -8.89 12.15
C LEU A 7 3.98 -8.28 13.36
N GLU A 8 3.47 -7.14 13.82
CA GLU A 8 3.98 -6.46 15.01
C GLU A 8 2.83 -6.18 15.97
N LYS A 9 2.95 -6.69 17.20
CA LYS A 9 1.90 -6.65 18.22
C LYS A 9 0.61 -7.26 17.67
N ASN A 10 -0.34 -6.42 17.27
CA ASN A 10 -1.63 -6.81 16.73
C ASN A 10 -1.93 -6.11 15.39
N GLN A 11 -0.88 -5.82 14.60
CA GLN A 11 -1.00 -5.21 13.29
C GLN A 11 -0.20 -6.01 12.27
N LEU A 12 -0.90 -6.45 11.22
CA LEU A 12 -0.30 -7.02 10.03
C LEU A 12 -0.04 -5.89 9.02
N THR A 13 1.21 -5.79 8.56
CA THR A 13 1.63 -4.83 7.54
C THR A 13 2.16 -5.58 6.33
N LEU A 14 1.50 -5.44 5.19
CA LEU A 14 2.05 -5.80 3.89
C LEU A 14 2.72 -4.56 3.31
N LYS A 15 4.03 -4.65 3.08
CA LYS A 15 4.84 -3.59 2.49
C LYS A 15 5.40 -4.09 1.16
N ILE A 16 5.10 -3.39 0.08
CA ILE A 16 5.65 -3.64 -1.25
C ILE A 16 6.52 -2.45 -1.63
N VAL A 17 7.76 -2.71 -2.01
CA VAL A 17 8.75 -1.68 -2.40
C VAL A 17 9.24 -1.94 -3.82
N ASN A 18 9.27 -0.91 -4.65
CA ASN A 18 9.92 -1.00 -5.95
C ASN A 18 10.72 0.26 -6.27
N ASP A 19 11.79 0.10 -7.03
CA ASP A 19 12.74 1.12 -7.51
C ASP A 19 12.41 1.59 -8.94
N GLY A 20 11.19 1.33 -9.40
CA GLY A 20 10.71 1.76 -10.71
C GLY A 20 10.48 3.26 -10.79
N LYS A 21 10.04 3.74 -11.96
CA LYS A 21 9.68 5.15 -12.18
C LYS A 21 8.52 5.55 -11.27
N SER A 22 8.74 6.56 -10.42
CA SER A 22 7.75 7.07 -9.47
C SER A 22 6.43 7.44 -10.15
N PHE A 23 5.31 7.00 -9.56
CA PHE A 23 4.00 7.57 -9.90
C PHE A 23 3.86 8.96 -9.28
N GLN A 24 3.28 9.91 -10.02
CA GLN A 24 2.83 11.15 -9.42
C GLN A 24 1.53 10.88 -8.68
N VAL A 25 1.51 10.98 -7.35
CA VAL A 25 0.29 10.93 -6.54
C VAL A 25 -0.50 12.23 -6.73
N THR A 26 -1.03 12.43 -7.93
CA THR A 26 -2.07 13.43 -8.16
C THR A 26 -3.43 12.84 -7.77
N PRO A 27 -4.47 13.64 -7.49
CA PRO A 27 -5.82 13.13 -7.24
C PRO A 27 -6.35 12.20 -8.35
N LEU A 28 -5.81 12.32 -9.58
CA LEU A 28 -6.09 11.44 -10.71
C LEU A 28 -5.37 10.08 -10.63
N ALA A 29 -4.32 9.94 -9.83
CA ALA A 29 -3.48 8.75 -9.71
C ALA A 29 -4.08 7.63 -8.82
N GLY A 30 -5.32 7.81 -8.35
CA GLY A 30 -6.14 6.75 -7.76
C GLY A 30 -7.17 6.15 -8.73
N SER A 31 -7.17 6.53 -10.01
CA SER A 31 -8.20 6.13 -11.00
C SER A 31 -7.97 4.77 -11.68
N GLY A 32 -6.81 4.14 -11.47
CA GLY A 32 -6.54 2.82 -12.03
C GLY A 32 -7.38 1.75 -11.34
N ILE A 33 -8.02 0.87 -12.12
CA ILE A 33 -8.88 -0.22 -11.61
C ILE A 33 -8.16 -1.01 -10.52
N GLY A 34 -6.87 -1.31 -10.70
CA GLY A 34 -6.07 -2.05 -9.71
C GLY A 34 -5.98 -1.36 -8.34
N LEU A 35 -5.65 -0.06 -8.30
CA LEU A 35 -5.54 0.68 -7.04
C LEU A 35 -6.91 0.88 -6.38
N ALA A 36 -7.95 1.15 -7.17
CA ALA A 36 -9.32 1.26 -6.69
C ALA A 36 -9.78 -0.05 -6.03
N THR A 37 -9.60 -1.19 -6.70
CA THR A 37 -9.93 -2.52 -6.17
C THR A 37 -9.16 -2.85 -4.90
N ILE A 38 -7.85 -2.53 -4.84
CA ILE A 38 -7.04 -2.73 -3.64
C ILE A 38 -7.59 -1.86 -2.50
N GLN A 39 -7.88 -0.58 -2.75
CA GLN A 39 -8.41 0.34 -1.74
C GLN A 39 -9.77 -0.13 -1.19
N GLU A 40 -10.67 -0.61 -2.05
CA GLU A 40 -11.96 -1.18 -1.64
C GLU A 40 -11.78 -2.43 -0.78
N ARG A 41 -10.87 -3.34 -1.18
CA ARG A 41 -10.57 -4.55 -0.41
C ARG A 41 -9.96 -4.25 0.95
N VAL A 42 -9.04 -3.29 1.02
CA VAL A 42 -8.43 -2.84 2.28
C VAL A 42 -9.51 -2.26 3.21
N LYS A 43 -10.41 -1.43 2.67
CA LYS A 43 -11.54 -0.88 3.45
C LYS A 43 -12.47 -1.98 3.97
N SER A 44 -12.78 -3.01 3.18
CA SER A 44 -13.70 -4.08 3.59
C SER A 44 -13.18 -4.90 4.78
N ILE A 45 -11.88 -4.85 5.06
CA ILE A 45 -11.24 -5.53 6.20
C ILE A 45 -10.81 -4.55 7.30
N ASN A 46 -11.37 -3.32 7.32
CA ASN A 46 -10.99 -2.24 8.25
C ASN A 46 -9.47 -1.93 8.25
N GLY A 47 -8.83 -2.11 7.10
CA GLY A 47 -7.43 -1.79 6.90
C GLY A 47 -7.21 -0.35 6.41
N HIS A 48 -5.95 0.02 6.32
CA HIS A 48 -5.47 1.29 5.78
C HIS A 48 -4.47 1.04 4.65
N LEU A 49 -4.60 1.79 3.56
CA LEU A 49 -3.69 1.76 2.41
C LEU A 49 -2.94 3.09 2.35
N SER A 50 -1.60 3.03 2.24
CA SER A 50 -0.74 4.18 2.02
C SER A 50 0.12 3.96 0.78
N LEU A 51 0.23 4.99 -0.06
CA LEU A 51 1.05 5.02 -1.25
C LEU A 51 1.99 6.23 -1.13
N TYR A 52 3.29 6.00 -1.16
CA TYR A 52 4.27 7.08 -1.03
C TYR A 52 5.58 6.77 -1.76
N CYS A 53 6.36 7.80 -2.04
CA CYS A 53 7.70 7.69 -2.59
C CYS A 53 8.72 8.20 -1.57
N GLN A 54 9.81 7.47 -1.39
CA GLN A 54 10.93 7.86 -0.52
C GLN A 54 12.23 7.30 -1.12
N ASP A 55 13.31 8.10 -1.16
CA ASP A 55 14.64 7.66 -1.60
C ASP A 55 14.64 6.95 -2.97
N ASN A 56 13.94 7.53 -3.97
CA ASN A 56 13.71 6.97 -5.31
C ASN A 56 12.97 5.62 -5.34
N SER A 57 12.47 5.17 -4.20
CA SER A 57 11.66 3.95 -4.08
C SER A 57 10.20 4.32 -3.88
N GLN A 58 9.33 3.46 -4.38
CA GLN A 58 7.89 3.54 -4.27
C GLN A 58 7.41 2.49 -3.29
N TYR A 59 6.50 2.91 -2.43
CA TYR A 59 5.98 2.12 -1.34
C TYR A 59 4.47 2.00 -1.48
N LEU A 60 4.00 0.76 -1.40
CA LEU A 60 2.59 0.42 -1.14
C LEU A 60 2.54 -0.29 0.20
N GLU A 61 1.86 0.32 1.16
CA GLU A 61 1.69 -0.23 2.50
C GLU A 61 0.21 -0.48 2.78
N LEU A 62 -0.13 -1.73 3.12
CA LEU A 62 -1.41 -2.13 3.65
C LEU A 62 -1.23 -2.49 5.12
N LYS A 63 -2.04 -1.87 5.99
CA LYS A 63 -2.05 -2.13 7.43
C LYS A 63 -3.43 -2.62 7.84
N VAL A 64 -3.51 -3.74 8.53
CA VAL A 64 -4.76 -4.25 9.11
C VAL A 64 -4.51 -4.67 10.55
N LYS A 65 -5.46 -4.40 11.45
CA LYS A 65 -5.39 -4.94 12.80
C LYS A 65 -5.64 -6.43 12.75
N ALA A 66 -4.72 -7.23 13.30
CA ALA A 66 -5.01 -8.62 13.61
C ALA A 66 -6.05 -8.66 14.74
N LEU A 67 -6.92 -9.67 14.74
CA LEU A 67 -7.94 -9.86 15.78
C LEU A 67 -7.37 -10.71 16.91
#